data_AF-A0A954FPE2-F1
#
_entry.id   AF-A0A954FPE2-F1
#
_cell.length_a   1.000
_cell.length_b   1.000
_cell.length_c   1.000
_cell.angle_alpha   90.00
_cell.angle_beta   90.00
_cell.angle_gamma   90.00
#
_symmetry.space_group_name_H-M   'P 1'
#
loop_
_entity.id
_entity.type
_entity.pdbx_description
1 polymer ?
#
loop_
_entity_poly.entity_id
_entity_poly.type
_entity_poly.pdbx_seq_one_letter_code
_entity_poly.pdbx_strand_id
1 'polypeptide(L)'
;MPSLTDSNRPLVSPLAGAAEQALQHCIEEQSSVFGNAVHFLESLEKAASHQHRGDPDSVAKLQRTLERVVTAQQKVSQAHARFTALQITASVALRSSLKSHEETLRSLVARINSLLDIFKTMRNELSPEMDSDIKRRSMHSAYQKSLKSV
;
A
#
# COMPACT_ATOMS: atom_id res chain seq x y z
N MET A 1 7.03 -14.83 -64.30
CA MET A 1 5.94 -14.96 -63.31
C MET A 1 6.51 -15.54 -62.02
N PRO A 2 6.93 -14.73 -61.04
CA PRO A 2 7.17 -15.22 -59.68
C PRO A 2 5.98 -14.90 -58.78
N SER A 3 5.55 -15.94 -58.06
CA SER A 3 4.33 -16.04 -57.28
C SER A 3 4.35 -15.21 -56.00
N LEU A 4 3.20 -14.57 -55.73
CA LEU A 4 2.77 -14.01 -54.46
C LEU A 4 2.48 -15.15 -53.47
N THR A 5 3.08 -15.07 -52.28
CA THR A 5 2.63 -15.58 -50.95
C THR A 5 3.92 -15.60 -50.11
N ASP A 6 4.05 -14.96 -48.95
CA ASP A 6 3.20 -15.16 -47.79
C ASP A 6 3.59 -14.06 -46.77
N SER A 7 2.80 -12.98 -46.69
CA SER A 7 2.97 -11.95 -45.66
C SER A 7 1.86 -12.11 -44.62
N ASN A 8 1.78 -13.29 -44.04
CA ASN A 8 0.93 -13.56 -42.88
C ASN A 8 1.62 -13.06 -41.59
N ARG A 9 2.02 -11.79 -41.58
CA ARG A 9 2.41 -11.12 -40.35
C ARG A 9 1.10 -10.66 -39.69
N PRO A 10 0.75 -11.11 -38.47
CA PRO A 10 -0.37 -10.54 -37.77
C PRO A 10 -0.06 -9.05 -37.61
N LEU A 11 -0.80 -8.21 -38.33
CA LEU A 11 -0.82 -6.77 -38.16
C LEU A 11 -1.40 -6.53 -36.77
N VAL A 12 -0.54 -6.59 -35.75
CA VAL A 12 -0.85 -6.02 -34.45
C VAL A 12 -1.14 -4.56 -34.76
N SER A 13 -2.41 -4.18 -34.66
CA SER A 13 -2.85 -2.83 -34.99
C SER A 13 -1.95 -1.84 -34.23
N PRO A 14 -1.36 -0.81 -34.87
CA PRO A 14 -0.44 0.12 -34.21
C PRO A 14 -1.03 0.74 -32.93
N LEU A 15 -2.36 0.91 -32.92
CA LEU A 15 -3.16 1.33 -31.77
C LEU A 15 -3.12 0.31 -30.61
N ALA A 16 -3.13 -0.98 -30.92
CA ALA A 16 -3.09 -2.04 -29.92
C ALA A 16 -1.72 -2.14 -29.24
N GLY A 17 -0.65 -2.04 -30.03
CA GLY A 17 0.72 -1.99 -29.49
C GLY A 17 0.95 -0.75 -28.61
N ALA A 18 0.47 0.42 -29.04
CA ALA A 18 0.61 1.67 -28.27
C ALA A 18 -0.17 1.65 -26.96
N ALA A 19 -1.40 1.12 -26.95
CA ALA A 19 -2.21 1.03 -25.73
C ALA A 19 -1.63 0.04 -24.72
N GLU A 20 -1.11 -1.10 -25.19
CA GLU A 20 -0.43 -2.08 -24.35
C GLU A 20 0.84 -1.49 -23.72
N GLN A 21 1.67 -0.82 -24.53
CA GLN A 21 2.88 -0.14 -24.04
C GLN A 21 2.55 0.95 -23.01
N ALA A 22 1.48 1.71 -23.23
CA ALA A 22 1.06 2.75 -22.28
C ALA A 22 0.63 2.16 -20.92
N LEU A 23 -0.13 1.05 -20.93
CA LEU A 23 -0.50 0.35 -19.70
C LEU A 23 0.73 -0.25 -19.02
N GLN A 24 1.62 -0.89 -19.77
CA GLN A 24 2.82 -1.49 -19.23
C GLN A 24 3.75 -0.46 -18.60
N HIS A 25 3.98 0.67 -19.29
CA HIS A 25 4.75 1.78 -18.74
C HIS A 25 4.12 2.34 -17.46
N CYS A 26 2.78 2.46 -17.41
CA CYS A 26 2.09 2.89 -16.21
C CYS A 26 2.31 1.93 -15.04
N ILE A 27 2.22 0.62 -15.27
CA ILE A 27 2.49 -0.41 -14.24
C ILE A 27 3.94 -0.30 -13.76
N GLU A 28 4.90 -0.17 -14.67
CA GLU A 28 6.33 -0.06 -14.37
C GLU A 28 6.63 1.21 -13.55
N GLU A 29 6.11 2.37 -13.94
CA GLU A 29 6.27 3.61 -13.17
C GLU A 29 5.73 3.47 -11.75
N GLN A 30 4.52 2.91 -11.61
CA GLN A 30 3.88 2.80 -10.31
C GLN A 30 4.46 1.66 -9.46
N SER A 31 5.15 0.67 -10.05
CA SER A 31 5.77 -0.45 -9.34
C SER A 31 6.71 0.00 -8.22
N SER A 32 7.43 1.09 -8.43
CA SER A 32 8.32 1.70 -7.43
C SER A 32 7.54 2.20 -6.20
N VAL A 33 6.35 2.76 -6.39
CA VAL A 33 5.49 3.26 -5.30
C VAL A 33 5.00 2.08 -4.46
N PHE A 34 4.55 1.00 -5.10
CA PHE A 34 4.07 -0.20 -4.42
C PHE A 34 5.21 -0.92 -3.69
N GLY A 35 6.36 -1.10 -4.33
CA GLY A 35 7.53 -1.73 -3.71
C GLY A 35 8.04 -0.97 -2.49
N ASN A 36 8.15 0.35 -2.60
CA ASN A 36 8.53 1.21 -1.47
C ASN A 36 7.53 1.13 -0.31
N ALA A 37 6.22 1.06 -0.62
CA ALA A 37 5.19 0.89 0.39
C ALA A 37 5.28 -0.48 1.09
N VAL A 38 5.53 -1.57 0.36
CA VAL A 38 5.73 -2.91 0.94
C VAL A 38 6.90 -2.88 1.93
N HIS A 39 8.06 -2.34 1.52
CA HIS A 39 9.22 -2.24 2.38
C HIS A 39 8.97 -1.38 3.63
N PHE A 40 8.31 -0.23 3.47
CA PHE A 40 7.96 0.62 4.59
C PHE A 40 7.03 -0.08 5.59
N LEU A 41 5.98 -0.74 5.11
CA LEU A 41 5.06 -1.49 5.97
C LEU A 41 5.78 -2.62 6.70
N GLU A 42 6.69 -3.33 6.02
CA GLU A 42 7.51 -4.36 6.66
C GLU A 42 8.38 -3.82 7.79
N SER A 43 9.04 -2.68 7.56
CA SER A 43 9.84 -2.02 8.61
C SER A 43 8.97 -1.59 9.78
N LEU A 44 7.76 -1.10 9.51
CA LEU A 44 6.82 -0.69 10.54
C LEU A 44 6.30 -1.89 11.35
N GLU A 45 5.97 -3.01 10.70
CA GLU A 45 5.58 -4.26 11.36
C GLU A 45 6.67 -4.78 12.28
N LYS A 46 7.93 -4.79 11.81
CA LYS A 46 9.10 -5.18 12.60
C LYS A 46 9.28 -4.27 13.81
N ALA A 47 9.24 -2.96 13.61
CA ALA A 47 9.38 -1.98 14.70
C ALA A 47 8.28 -2.13 15.75
N ALA A 48 7.03 -2.31 15.30
CA ALA A 48 5.88 -2.49 16.16
C ALA A 48 5.95 -3.81 16.98
N SER A 49 6.45 -4.88 16.37
CA SER A 49 6.65 -6.18 17.03
C SER A 49 7.73 -6.14 18.12
N HIS A 50 8.70 -5.22 18.01
CA HIS A 50 9.76 -5.02 19.01
C HIS A 50 9.37 -4.04 20.14
N GLN A 51 8.07 -3.75 20.32
CA GLN A 51 7.54 -2.90 21.41
C GLN A 51 8.17 -1.50 21.50
N HIS A 52 8.70 -0.97 20.39
CA HIS A 52 8.96 0.46 20.32
C HIS A 52 7.62 1.18 20.34
N ARG A 53 7.25 1.70 21.52
CA ARG A 53 6.06 2.54 21.75
C ARG A 53 5.93 3.49 20.56
N GLY A 54 4.85 3.32 19.80
CA GLY A 54 4.71 3.82 18.44
C GLY A 54 5.16 5.27 18.27
N ASP A 55 6.02 5.50 17.28
CA ASP A 55 6.45 6.83 16.87
C ASP A 55 5.29 7.53 16.12
N PRO A 56 4.78 8.67 16.61
CA PRO A 56 3.72 9.41 15.93
C PRO A 56 4.12 9.85 14.52
N ASP A 57 5.40 10.09 14.25
CA ASP A 57 5.88 10.41 12.89
C ASP A 57 5.72 9.22 11.94
N SER A 58 5.78 8.00 12.47
CA SER A 58 5.59 6.77 11.71
C SER A 58 4.14 6.56 11.28
N VAL A 59 3.16 7.00 12.08
CA VAL A 59 1.73 6.99 11.69
C VAL A 59 1.47 8.02 10.58
N ALA A 60 2.01 9.23 10.71
CA ALA A 60 1.90 10.25 9.66
C ALA A 60 2.60 9.85 8.36
N LYS A 61 3.71 9.11 8.44
CA LYS A 61 4.36 8.50 7.26
C LYS A 61 3.51 7.38 6.66
N LEU A 62 2.91 6.52 7.50
CA LEU A 62 2.00 5.47 7.05
C LEU A 62 0.83 6.03 6.25
N GLN A 63 0.15 7.05 6.77
CA GLN A 63 -0.97 7.69 6.07
C GLN A 63 -0.55 8.21 4.68
N ARG A 64 0.56 8.97 4.61
CA ARG A 64 1.08 9.50 3.33
C ARG A 64 1.48 8.38 2.35
N THR A 65 2.06 7.30 2.85
CA THR A 65 2.41 6.14 2.02
C THR A 65 1.16 5.48 1.44
N LEU A 66 0.10 5.31 2.23
CA LEU A 66 -1.17 4.74 1.77
C LEU A 66 -1.88 5.66 0.75
N GLU A 67 -1.90 6.97 0.98
CA GLU A 67 -2.43 7.95 0.02
C GLU A 67 -1.71 7.87 -1.35
N ARG A 68 -0.38 7.70 -1.32
CA ARG A 68 0.42 7.50 -2.55
C ARG A 68 0.07 6.20 -3.25
N VAL A 69 -0.09 5.10 -2.50
CA VAL A 69 -0.50 3.79 -3.05
C VAL A 69 -1.88 3.88 -3.69
N VAL A 70 -2.85 4.54 -3.05
CA VAL A 70 -4.19 4.74 -3.61
C VAL A 70 -4.12 5.54 -4.91
N THR A 71 -3.36 6.63 -4.92
CA THR A 71 -3.19 7.47 -6.12
C THR A 71 -2.52 6.67 -7.26
N ALA A 72 -1.48 5.91 -6.96
CA ALA A 72 -0.81 5.04 -7.92
C ALA A 72 -1.76 3.98 -8.48
N GLN A 73 -2.56 3.35 -7.61
CA GLN A 73 -3.53 2.34 -8.02
C GLN A 73 -4.65 2.92 -8.89
N GLN A 74 -5.10 4.14 -8.62
CA GLN A 74 -6.07 4.84 -9.47
C GLN A 74 -5.51 5.08 -10.88
N LYS A 75 -4.23 5.48 -11.00
CA LYS A 75 -3.56 5.64 -12.31
C LYS A 75 -3.52 4.33 -13.09
N VAL A 76 -3.08 3.24 -12.44
CA VAL A 76 -3.04 1.91 -13.07
C VAL A 76 -4.43 1.45 -13.48
N SER A 77 -5.44 1.67 -12.62
CA SER A 77 -6.84 1.29 -12.92
C SER A 77 -7.40 2.08 -14.10
N GLN A 78 -7.10 3.37 -14.21
CA GLN A 78 -7.51 4.19 -15.36
C GLN A 78 -6.81 3.75 -16.65
N ALA A 79 -5.50 3.46 -16.59
CA ALA A 79 -4.76 2.94 -17.74
C ALA A 79 -5.31 1.58 -18.18
N HIS A 80 -5.61 0.70 -17.23
CA HIS A 80 -6.20 -0.61 -17.50
C HIS A 80 -7.60 -0.48 -18.12
N ALA A 81 -8.45 0.40 -17.58
CA ALA A 81 -9.79 0.64 -18.14
C ALA A 81 -9.72 1.15 -19.60
N ARG A 82 -8.78 2.05 -19.91
CA ARG A 82 -8.54 2.51 -21.29
C ARG A 82 -8.10 1.36 -22.20
N PHE A 83 -7.21 0.50 -21.72
CA PHE A 83 -6.78 -0.69 -22.45
C PHE A 83 -7.95 -1.66 -22.71
N THR A 84 -8.76 -1.96 -21.70
CA THR A 84 -9.92 -2.85 -21.82
C THR A 84 -11.01 -2.28 -22.74
N ALA A 85 -11.21 -0.95 -22.73
CA ALA A 85 -12.19 -0.29 -23.60
C ALA A 85 -11.91 -0.49 -25.09
N LEU A 86 -10.65 -0.74 -25.46
CA LEU A 86 -10.25 -1.02 -26.84
C LEU A 86 -10.54 -2.47 -27.27
N GLN A 87 -11.01 -3.33 -26.36
CA GLN A 87 -11.32 -4.75 -26.62
C GLN A 87 -10.15 -5.52 -27.23
N ILE A 88 -8.92 -5.14 -26.87
CA ILE A 88 -7.69 -5.79 -27.34
C ILE A 88 -7.33 -6.95 -26.41
N THR A 89 -6.86 -8.05 -27.00
CA THR A 89 -6.27 -9.15 -26.24
C THR A 89 -4.89 -8.77 -25.70
N ALA A 90 -4.72 -8.80 -24.38
CA ALA A 90 -3.43 -8.57 -23.73
C ALA A 90 -2.39 -9.63 -24.12
N SER A 91 -1.17 -9.18 -24.44
CA SER A 91 -0.05 -10.09 -24.64
C SER A 91 0.28 -10.93 -23.40
N VAL A 92 1.08 -11.97 -23.60
CA VAL A 92 1.60 -12.80 -22.49
C VAL A 92 2.43 -11.94 -21.52
N ALA A 93 3.22 -10.99 -22.05
CA ALA A 93 4.05 -10.11 -21.25
C ALA A 93 3.22 -9.17 -20.36
N LEU A 94 2.20 -8.51 -20.94
CA LEU A 94 1.31 -7.63 -20.19
C LEU A 94 0.55 -8.41 -19.11
N ARG A 95 0.03 -9.61 -19.42
CA ARG A 95 -0.64 -10.47 -18.43
C ARG A 95 0.28 -10.86 -17.28
N SER A 96 1.55 -11.16 -17.56
CA SER A 96 2.55 -11.44 -16.53
C SER A 96 2.80 -10.23 -15.63
N SER A 97 2.94 -9.04 -16.23
CA SER A 97 3.12 -7.78 -15.50
C SER A 97 1.92 -7.46 -14.60
N LEU A 98 0.70 -7.60 -15.11
CA LEU A 98 -0.54 -7.43 -14.33
C LEU A 98 -0.63 -8.43 -13.16
N LYS A 99 -0.24 -9.69 -13.37
CA LYS A 99 -0.22 -10.70 -12.31
C LYS A 99 0.77 -10.34 -11.21
N SER A 100 1.99 -9.94 -11.56
CA SER A 100 3.00 -9.48 -10.59
C SER A 100 2.53 -8.25 -9.80
N HIS A 101 1.87 -7.31 -10.49
CA HIS A 101 1.25 -6.15 -9.86
C HIS A 101 0.14 -6.56 -8.87
N GLU A 102 -0.72 -7.51 -9.25
CA GLU A 102 -1.76 -8.05 -8.37
C GLU A 102 -1.17 -8.74 -7.12
N GLU A 103 -0.12 -9.54 -7.27
CA GLU A 103 0.59 -10.18 -6.16
C GLU A 103 1.16 -9.14 -5.19
N THR A 104 1.70 -8.04 -5.72
CA THR A 104 2.22 -6.92 -4.92
C THR A 104 1.09 -6.24 -4.13
N LEU A 105 -0.06 -5.98 -4.76
CA LEU A 105 -1.23 -5.42 -4.07
C LEU A 105 -1.76 -6.34 -2.97
N ARG A 106 -1.82 -7.65 -3.23
CA ARG A 106 -2.21 -8.65 -2.22
C ARG A 106 -1.27 -8.62 -1.01
N SER A 107 0.04 -8.52 -1.25
CA SER A 107 1.05 -8.38 -0.19
C SER A 107 0.84 -7.10 0.63
N LEU A 108 0.59 -5.96 -0.03
CA LEU A 108 0.28 -4.69 0.64
C LEU A 108 -0.96 -4.83 1.54
N VAL A 109 -2.05 -5.40 1.04
CA VAL A 109 -3.29 -5.59 1.81
C VAL A 109 -3.06 -6.49 3.03
N ALA A 110 -2.34 -7.61 2.85
CA ALA A 110 -2.03 -8.51 3.96
C ALA A 110 -1.25 -7.80 5.08
N ARG A 111 -0.26 -6.98 4.72
CA ARG A 111 0.55 -6.22 5.68
C ARG A 111 -0.23 -5.10 6.37
N ILE A 112 -1.12 -4.41 5.65
CA ILE A 112 -2.01 -3.41 6.25
C ILE A 112 -2.91 -4.08 7.30
N ASN A 113 -3.47 -5.25 7.00
CA ASN A 113 -4.30 -5.99 7.96
C ASN A 113 -3.50 -6.43 9.20
N SER A 114 -2.28 -6.94 9.00
CA SER A 114 -1.35 -7.28 10.08
C SER A 114 -1.04 -6.08 10.98
N LEU A 115 -0.70 -4.92 10.40
CA LEU A 115 -0.48 -3.67 11.16
C LEU A 115 -1.73 -3.21 11.91
N LEU A 116 -2.92 -3.32 11.31
CA LEU A 116 -4.17 -2.98 11.98
C LEU A 116 -4.37 -3.83 13.24
N ASP A 117 -4.07 -5.13 13.18
CA ASP A 117 -4.19 -6.01 14.33
C ASP A 117 -3.13 -5.73 15.40
N ILE A 118 -1.89 -5.42 15.00
CA ILE A 118 -0.85 -4.97 15.92
C ILE A 118 -1.24 -3.66 16.64
N PHE A 119 -1.79 -2.68 15.92
CA PHE A 119 -2.26 -1.42 16.52
C PHE A 119 -3.45 -1.62 17.44
N LYS A 120 -4.39 -2.52 17.11
CA LYS A 120 -5.50 -2.88 18.01
C LYS A 120 -4.98 -3.49 19.31
N THR A 121 -4.01 -4.39 19.23
CA THR A 121 -3.38 -5.02 20.40
C THR A 121 -2.68 -3.98 21.26
N MET A 122 -1.82 -3.14 20.67
CA MET A 122 -1.16 -2.05 21.40
C MET A 122 -2.16 -1.10 22.07
N ARG A 123 -3.24 -0.72 21.39
CA ARG A 123 -4.29 0.12 21.98
C ARG A 123 -4.93 -0.55 23.20
N ASN A 124 -5.25 -1.84 23.10
CA ASN A 124 -5.87 -2.58 24.20
C ASN A 124 -4.91 -2.73 25.40
N GLU A 125 -3.60 -2.78 25.18
CA GLU A 125 -2.57 -2.83 26.23
C GLU A 125 -2.30 -1.45 26.86
N LEU A 126 -2.25 -0.38 26.05
CA LEU A 126 -1.94 0.98 26.51
C LEU A 126 -3.12 1.67 27.21
N SER A 127 -4.36 1.37 26.81
CA SER A 127 -5.56 1.99 27.41
C SER A 127 -5.66 1.80 28.93
N PRO A 128 -5.49 0.58 29.49
CA PRO A 128 -5.51 0.40 30.95
C PRO A 128 -4.28 1.00 31.65
N GLU A 129 -3.12 1.06 31.00
CA GLU A 129 -1.90 1.69 31.56
C GLU A 129 -2.13 3.20 31.76
N MET A 130 -2.71 3.89 30.76
CA MET A 130 -3.06 5.32 30.85
C MET A 130 -4.08 5.62 31.94
N ASP A 131 -5.13 4.82 32.06
CA ASP A 131 -6.16 5.02 33.09
C ASP A 131 -5.58 4.86 34.51
N SER A 132 -4.64 3.91 34.67
CA SER A 132 -3.94 3.69 35.94
C SER A 132 -3.04 4.87 36.30
N ASP A 133 -2.32 5.44 35.32
CA ASP A 133 -1.44 6.59 35.52
C ASP A 133 -2.22 7.88 35.81
N ILE A 134 -3.36 8.08 35.13
CA ILE A 134 -4.26 9.21 35.40
C ILE A 134 -4.80 9.12 36.82
N LYS A 135 -5.30 7.94 37.24
CA LYS A 135 -5.76 7.72 38.62
C LYS A 135 -4.64 7.97 39.63
N ARG A 136 -3.44 7.46 39.37
CA ARG A 136 -2.29 7.63 40.27
C ARG A 136 -1.90 9.10 40.42
N ARG A 137 -1.82 9.86 39.32
CA ARG A 137 -1.55 11.31 39.34
C ARG A 137 -2.65 12.09 40.05
N SER A 138 -3.92 11.74 39.80
CA SER A 138 -5.06 12.37 40.47
C SER A 138 -5.04 12.14 41.98
N MET A 139 -4.78 10.91 42.43
CA MET A 139 -4.64 10.60 43.86
C MET A 139 -3.46 11.33 44.48
N HIS A 140 -2.30 11.35 43.82
CA HIS A 140 -1.13 12.07 44.34
C HIS A 140 -1.38 13.57 44.47
N SER A 141 -2.07 14.19 43.49
CA SER A 141 -2.45 15.60 43.54
C SER A 141 -3.43 15.87 44.68
N ALA A 142 -4.43 15.00 44.89
CA ALA A 142 -5.38 15.11 45.99
C ALA A 142 -4.68 15.02 47.36
N TYR A 143 -3.77 14.06 47.54
CA TYR A 143 -2.96 13.91 48.76
C TYR A 143 -2.10 15.14 49.03
N GLN A 144 -1.40 15.67 48.03
CA GLN A 144 -0.59 16.88 48.19
C GLN A 144 -1.42 18.11 48.56
N LYS A 145 -2.63 18.26 48.01
CA LYS A 145 -3.54 19.35 48.38
C LYS A 145 -4.01 19.22 49.82
N SER A 146 -4.36 18.00 50.26
CA SER A 146 -4.77 17.73 51.63
C SER A 146 -3.67 17.97 52.66
N LEU A 147 -2.40 17.74 52.33
CA LEU A 147 -1.26 17.99 53.22
C LEU A 147 -0.89 19.48 53.34
N LYS A 148 -1.26 20.30 52.36
CA LYS A 148 -1.03 21.75 52.37
C LYS A 148 -2.17 22.56 53.00
N SER A 149 -3.33 21.93 53.26
CA SER A 149 -4.49 22.57 53.89
C SER A 149 -4.57 22.37 55.41
N VAL A 150 -3.54 21.79 56.04
CA VAL A 150 -3.35 21.66 57.49
C VAL A 150 -2.25 22.62 57.90
#